data_AF-A0A976DSJ2-F1
#
_entry.id   AF-A0A976DSJ2-F1
#
_cell.length_a   1.000
_cell.length_b   1.000
_cell.length_c   1.000
_cell.angle_alpha   90.00
_cell.angle_beta   90.00
_cell.angle_gamma   90.00
#
_symmetry.space_group_name_H-M   'P 1'
#
loop_
_entity.id
_entity.type
_entity.pdbx_description
1 polymer ?
#
loop_
_entity_poly.entity_id
_entity_poly.type
_entity_poly.pdbx_seq_one_letter_code
_entity_poly.pdbx_strand_id
1 'polypeptide(L)'
;MMRGMRHIVFALLLLATPALSGPALAGVEPSRLAEAARSQVGVTVTYDPAYISLAFPGGDIPRDRGVCTDVVIRALRDGWGIDLQLAVNRDMKANFSAYPPLWGLTRTDRNIDHRRVP
;
A
#
# COMPACT_ATOMS: atom_id res chain seq x y z
N MET A 1 -33.94 56.24 -14.94
CA MET A 1 -34.36 55.23 -13.94
C MET A 1 -34.01 53.81 -14.39
N MET A 2 -32.76 53.49 -14.74
CA MET A 2 -32.34 52.11 -15.11
C MET A 2 -30.88 51.75 -14.77
N ARG A 3 -30.14 52.63 -14.05
CA ARG A 3 -28.76 52.33 -13.60
C ARG A 3 -28.68 51.64 -12.23
N GLY A 4 -29.72 51.77 -11.39
CA GLY A 4 -29.72 51.21 -10.02
C GLY A 4 -29.96 49.69 -9.93
N MET A 5 -30.69 49.09 -10.89
CA MET A 5 -31.08 47.68 -10.81
C MET A 5 -29.95 46.70 -11.19
N ARG A 6 -28.95 47.16 -11.96
CA ARG A 6 -27.80 46.31 -12.38
C ARG A 6 -26.81 46.05 -11.25
N HIS A 7 -26.71 46.96 -10.28
CA HIS A 7 -25.80 46.81 -9.16
C HIS A 7 -26.36 45.92 -8.05
N ILE A 8 -27.69 45.87 -7.90
CA ILE A 8 -28.35 45.05 -6.87
C ILE A 8 -28.31 43.56 -7.24
N VAL A 9 -28.48 43.21 -8.53
CA VAL A 9 -28.39 41.82 -9.00
C VAL A 9 -26.95 41.30 -8.92
N PHE A 10 -25.94 42.15 -9.19
CA PHE A 10 -24.53 41.78 -9.06
C PHE A 10 -24.08 41.63 -7.60
N ALA A 11 -24.66 42.40 -6.67
CA ALA A 11 -24.37 42.30 -5.25
C ALA A 11 -24.97 41.04 -4.60
N LEU A 12 -26.13 40.57 -5.06
CA LEU A 12 -26.73 39.33 -4.55
C LEU A 12 -26.06 38.06 -5.09
N LEU A 13 -25.45 38.10 -6.28
CA LEU A 13 -24.74 36.94 -6.85
C LEU A 13 -23.34 36.74 -6.27
N LEU A 14 -22.77 37.75 -5.60
CA LEU A 14 -21.46 37.65 -4.94
C LEU A 14 -21.52 37.25 -3.46
N LEU A 15 -22.71 37.20 -2.87
CA LEU A 15 -22.91 36.75 -1.48
C LEU A 15 -23.36 35.28 -1.36
N ALA A 16 -23.61 34.59 -2.48
CA ALA A 16 -24.00 33.18 -2.52
C ALA A 16 -22.82 32.22 -2.84
N THR A 17 -21.58 32.72 -2.93
CA THR A 17 -20.39 31.94 -3.30
C THR A 17 -19.34 31.88 -2.17
N PRO A 18 -19.73 31.53 -0.93
CA PRO A 18 -18.84 30.71 -0.14
C PRO A 18 -19.61 29.58 0.56
N ALA A 19 -20.53 28.90 -0.14
CA ALA A 19 -21.21 27.71 0.38
C ALA A 19 -20.74 26.40 -0.29
N LEU A 20 -19.80 26.47 -1.23
CA LEU A 20 -19.21 25.31 -1.91
C LEU A 20 -17.74 25.04 -1.54
N SER A 21 -17.18 25.84 -0.64
CA SER A 21 -15.90 25.53 -0.01
C SER A 21 -16.18 24.80 1.30
N GLY A 22 -16.82 23.63 1.20
CA GLY A 22 -16.70 22.64 2.28
C GLY A 22 -15.20 22.39 2.52
N PRO A 23 -14.77 22.07 3.76
CA PRO A 23 -13.37 21.74 3.96
C PRO A 23 -13.03 20.63 2.97
N ALA A 24 -11.95 20.82 2.21
CA ALA A 24 -11.33 19.76 1.43
C ALA A 24 -10.68 18.74 2.38
N LEU A 25 -11.44 18.24 3.34
CA LEU A 25 -11.20 17.00 4.04
C LEU A 25 -11.76 15.92 3.14
N ALA A 26 -11.12 15.70 1.99
CA ALA A 26 -11.06 14.33 1.48
C ALA A 26 -10.44 13.54 2.65
N GLY A 27 -11.29 12.78 3.35
CA GLY A 27 -10.96 12.21 4.66
C GLY A 27 -9.60 11.54 4.60
N VAL A 28 -8.76 11.83 5.60
CA VAL A 28 -7.49 11.12 5.84
C VAL A 28 -7.81 9.74 6.43
N GLU A 29 -8.83 9.07 5.91
CA GLU A 29 -9.13 7.70 6.26
C GLU A 29 -7.98 6.85 5.73
N PRO A 30 -7.32 6.07 6.60
CA PRO A 30 -6.24 5.22 6.16
C PRO A 30 -6.75 4.29 5.05
N SER A 31 -5.97 4.13 3.99
CA SER A 31 -6.33 3.15 2.96
C SER A 31 -6.45 1.75 3.60
N ARG A 32 -7.22 0.84 2.98
CA ARG A 32 -7.29 -0.57 3.42
C ARG A 32 -5.90 -1.20 3.64
N LEU A 33 -4.90 -0.76 2.87
CA LEU A 33 -3.51 -1.19 3.04
C LEU A 33 -2.91 -0.67 4.37
N ALA A 34 -3.10 0.62 4.67
CA ALA A 34 -2.61 1.22 5.91
C ALA A 34 -3.33 0.65 7.14
N GLU A 35 -4.63 0.37 7.04
CA GLU A 35 -5.38 -0.32 8.10
C GLU A 35 -4.86 -1.74 8.34
N ALA A 36 -4.63 -2.51 7.26
CA ALA A 36 -4.06 -3.86 7.34
C ALA A 36 -2.61 -3.88 7.84
N ALA A 37 -1.84 -2.82 7.61
CA ALA A 37 -0.53 -2.66 8.24
C ALA A 37 -0.67 -2.37 9.74
N ARG A 38 -1.58 -1.48 10.13
CA ARG A 38 -1.83 -1.11 11.53
C ARG A 38 -2.35 -2.28 12.36
N SER A 39 -3.17 -3.16 11.79
CA SER A 39 -3.70 -4.35 12.49
C SER A 39 -2.61 -5.36 12.90
N GLN A 40 -1.39 -5.23 12.37
CA GLN A 40 -0.26 -6.08 12.73
C GLN A 40 0.48 -5.61 14.00
N VAL A 41 0.19 -4.40 14.50
CA VAL A 41 0.77 -3.87 15.75
C VAL A 41 0.34 -4.73 16.94
N GLY A 42 1.29 -5.22 17.72
CA GLY A 42 1.05 -6.14 18.83
C GLY A 42 0.82 -7.60 18.40
N VAL A 43 0.72 -7.87 17.09
CA VAL A 43 0.74 -9.24 16.54
C VAL A 43 2.17 -9.63 16.16
N THR A 44 2.82 -8.83 15.32
CA THR A 44 4.24 -9.05 14.97
C THR A 44 5.11 -8.43 16.05
N VAL A 45 5.63 -9.27 16.95
CA VAL A 45 6.35 -8.82 18.15
C VAL A 45 7.81 -9.22 18.17
N THR A 46 8.21 -10.11 17.25
CA THR A 46 9.60 -10.59 17.14
C THR A 46 10.21 -10.20 15.80
N TYR A 47 11.40 -9.58 15.82
CA TYR A 47 12.17 -9.37 14.60
C TYR A 47 12.94 -10.64 14.24
N ASP A 48 12.60 -11.30 13.13
CA ASP A 48 13.20 -12.59 12.73
C ASP A 48 13.56 -12.58 11.22
N PRO A 49 14.85 -12.42 10.86
CA PRO A 49 15.32 -12.41 9.47
C PRO A 49 15.62 -13.81 8.93
N ALA A 50 15.30 -14.89 9.66
CA ALA A 50 15.67 -16.24 9.24
C ALA A 50 15.07 -16.62 7.88
N TYR A 51 15.88 -17.34 7.10
CA TYR A 51 15.40 -18.04 5.91
C TYR A 51 14.61 -19.26 6.34
N ILE A 52 13.38 -19.38 5.87
CA ILE A 52 12.54 -20.55 6.11
C ILE A 52 11.89 -21.02 4.81
N SER A 53 11.62 -22.32 4.71
CA SER A 53 10.82 -22.85 3.61
C SER A 53 9.36 -22.42 3.78
N LEU A 54 8.77 -21.88 2.72
CA LEU A 54 7.39 -21.41 2.72
C LEU A 54 6.50 -22.29 1.86
N ALA A 55 5.22 -22.37 2.24
CA ALA A 55 4.18 -22.80 1.32
C ALA A 55 4.15 -21.88 0.08
N PHE A 56 3.59 -22.38 -1.01
CA PHE A 56 3.47 -21.60 -2.24
C PHE A 56 2.28 -22.09 -3.08
N PRO A 57 1.41 -21.19 -3.57
CA PRO A 57 1.37 -19.74 -3.29
C PRO A 57 0.84 -19.45 -1.87
N GLY A 58 0.87 -18.18 -1.46
CA GLY A 58 0.29 -17.73 -0.19
C GLY A 58 1.07 -18.12 1.06
N GLY A 59 2.35 -18.47 0.92
CA GLY A 59 3.22 -18.74 2.05
C GLY A 59 3.45 -17.50 2.91
N ASP A 60 3.62 -17.73 4.21
CA ASP A 60 3.96 -16.73 5.19
C ASP A 60 4.77 -17.38 6.32
N ILE A 61 5.56 -16.58 7.00
CA ILE A 61 6.17 -16.96 8.27
C ILE A 61 5.12 -16.89 9.39
N PRO A 62 5.37 -17.43 10.59
CA PRO A 62 4.48 -17.24 11.73
C PRO A 62 4.17 -15.75 11.98
N ARG A 63 2.90 -15.41 12.26
CA ARG A 63 2.44 -14.01 12.37
C ARG A 63 3.07 -13.23 13.52
N ASP A 64 3.62 -13.93 14.52
CA ASP A 64 4.31 -13.35 15.67
C ASP A 64 5.67 -12.73 15.33
N ARG A 65 6.19 -13.01 14.13
CA ARG A 65 7.55 -12.63 13.73
C ARG A 65 7.65 -12.12 12.30
N GLY A 66 8.78 -11.49 12.01
CA GLY A 66 9.16 -11.09 10.67
C GLY A 66 10.10 -9.89 10.64
N VAL A 67 10.33 -9.39 9.43
CA VAL A 67 11.08 -8.16 9.17
C VAL A 67 10.16 -7.07 8.62
N CYS A 68 10.73 -5.89 8.36
CA CYS A 68 9.98 -4.75 7.83
C CYS A 68 9.18 -5.08 6.55
N THR A 69 9.74 -5.86 5.63
CA THR A 69 9.08 -6.27 4.38
C THR A 69 7.85 -7.14 4.64
N ASP A 70 7.86 -7.97 5.68
CA ASP A 70 6.74 -8.88 6.01
C ASP A 70 5.48 -8.11 6.41
N VAL A 71 5.63 -6.88 6.92
CA VAL A 71 4.49 -5.99 7.19
C VAL A 71 3.79 -5.58 5.88
N VAL A 72 4.57 -5.23 4.85
CA VAL A 72 4.06 -4.82 3.54
C VAL A 72 3.41 -6.00 2.82
N ILE A 73 4.06 -7.17 2.86
CA ILE A 73 3.53 -8.41 2.26
C ILE A 73 2.16 -8.74 2.85
N ARG A 74 2.04 -8.74 4.19
CA ARG A 74 0.79 -9.05 4.88
C ARG A 74 -0.27 -7.96 4.67
N ALA A 75 0.12 -6.68 4.65
CA ALA A 75 -0.82 -5.60 4.37
C ALA A 75 -1.42 -5.71 2.96
N LEU A 76 -0.61 -6.02 1.94
CA LEU A 76 -1.08 -6.24 0.57
C LEU A 76 -2.04 -7.44 0.49
N ARG A 77 -1.71 -8.52 1.20
CA ARG A 77 -2.52 -9.74 1.24
C ARG A 77 -3.84 -9.53 1.97
N ASP A 78 -3.79 -9.04 3.21
CA ASP A 78 -4.97 -8.91 4.07
C ASP A 78 -5.85 -7.73 3.63
N GLY A 79 -5.25 -6.63 3.15
CA GLY A 79 -5.98 -5.43 2.74
C GLY A 79 -6.56 -5.52 1.32
N TRP A 80 -5.79 -6.05 0.36
CA TRP A 80 -6.13 -6.03 -1.07
C TRP A 80 -6.22 -7.42 -1.71
N GLY A 81 -5.98 -8.50 -0.97
CA GLY A 81 -6.01 -9.86 -1.52
C GLY A 81 -4.85 -10.17 -2.48
N ILE A 82 -3.77 -9.38 -2.43
CA ILE A 82 -2.62 -9.51 -3.33
C ILE A 82 -1.58 -10.42 -2.69
N ASP A 83 -1.26 -11.54 -3.36
CA ASP A 83 -0.15 -12.40 -2.96
C ASP A 83 1.17 -11.94 -3.62
N LEU A 84 1.94 -11.13 -2.88
CA LEU A 84 3.23 -10.61 -3.38
C LEU A 84 4.25 -11.74 -3.64
N GLN A 85 4.20 -12.84 -2.88
CA GLN A 85 5.04 -14.01 -3.10
C GLN A 85 4.86 -14.56 -4.52
N LEU A 86 3.62 -14.76 -4.94
CA LEU A 86 3.27 -15.24 -6.27
C LEU A 86 3.60 -14.22 -7.37
N ALA A 87 3.26 -12.94 -7.15
CA ALA A 87 3.47 -11.88 -8.12
C ALA A 87 4.96 -11.71 -8.46
N VAL A 88 5.81 -11.57 -7.44
CA VAL A 88 7.26 -11.43 -7.62
C VAL A 88 7.86 -12.70 -8.22
N ASN A 89 7.46 -13.88 -7.77
CA ASN A 89 7.99 -15.13 -8.32
C ASN A 89 7.68 -15.28 -9.82
N ARG A 90 6.46 -14.93 -10.26
CA ARG A 90 6.07 -14.98 -11.67
C ARG A 90 6.87 -13.98 -12.51
N ASP A 91 7.02 -12.76 -12.02
CA ASP A 91 7.77 -11.74 -12.75
C ASP A 91 9.25 -12.09 -12.84
N MET A 92 9.89 -12.44 -11.73
CA MET A 92 11.29 -12.87 -11.73
C MET A 92 11.52 -14.11 -12.59
N LYS A 93 10.54 -15.03 -12.69
CA LYS A 93 10.68 -16.21 -13.56
C LYS A 93 10.71 -15.82 -15.04
N ALA A 94 9.98 -14.78 -15.43
CA ALA A 94 9.97 -14.27 -16.80
C ALA A 94 11.16 -13.34 -17.09
N ASN A 95 11.59 -12.58 -16.09
CA ASN A 95 12.49 -11.43 -16.24
C ASN A 95 13.76 -11.52 -15.36
N PHE A 96 14.23 -12.73 -15.02
CA PHE A 96 15.28 -12.93 -14.00
C PHE A 96 16.53 -12.07 -14.23
N SER A 97 16.98 -11.92 -15.47
CA SER A 97 18.16 -11.14 -15.84
C SER A 97 17.99 -9.62 -15.64
N ALA A 98 16.77 -9.12 -15.46
CA ALA A 98 16.50 -7.71 -15.17
C ALA A 98 16.70 -7.35 -13.68
N TYR A 99 16.76 -8.35 -12.80
CA TYR A 99 16.92 -8.15 -11.36
C TYR A 99 18.42 -8.01 -10.99
N PRO A 100 18.78 -7.14 -10.02
CA PRO A 100 20.15 -6.99 -9.57
C PRO A 100 20.76 -8.32 -9.06
N PRO A 101 22.00 -8.67 -9.45
CA PRO A 101 22.64 -9.93 -9.06
C PRO A 101 23.24 -9.88 -7.65
N LEU A 102 22.46 -9.43 -6.65
CA LEU A 102 22.95 -9.17 -5.28
C LEU A 102 23.10 -10.42 -4.41
N TRP A 103 22.48 -11.53 -4.80
CA TRP A 103 22.30 -12.68 -3.89
C TRP A 103 22.83 -14.02 -4.43
N GLY A 104 23.65 -13.98 -5.49
CA GLY A 104 24.27 -15.18 -6.07
C GLY A 104 23.29 -16.22 -6.61
N LEU A 105 22.03 -15.84 -6.84
CA LEU A 105 21.00 -16.73 -7.35
C LEU A 105 21.09 -16.84 -8.88
N THR A 106 20.85 -18.05 -9.40
CA THR A 106 20.75 -18.33 -10.84
C THR A 106 19.31 -18.55 -11.31
N ARG A 107 18.37 -18.58 -10.36
CA ARG A 107 16.93 -18.73 -10.60
C ARG A 107 16.15 -18.13 -9.42
N THR A 108 14.86 -17.95 -9.61
CA THR A 108 13.93 -17.52 -8.56
C THR A 108 13.93 -18.44 -7.34
N ASP A 109 13.82 -17.86 -6.16
CA ASP A 109 13.56 -18.53 -4.89
C ASP A 109 12.25 -18.02 -4.24
N ARG A 110 11.20 -18.82 -4.40
CA ARG A 110 9.86 -18.53 -3.85
C ARG A 110 9.80 -18.39 -2.33
N ASN A 111 10.83 -18.84 -1.59
CA ASN A 111 10.86 -18.74 -0.14
C ASN A 111 11.28 -17.35 0.36
N ILE A 112 11.95 -16.54 -0.48
CA ILE A 112 12.59 -15.32 0.01
C ILE A 112 12.51 -14.13 -0.95
N ASP A 113 12.35 -14.33 -2.26
CA ASP A 113 12.47 -13.24 -3.26
C ASP A 113 11.62 -12.00 -2.94
N HIS A 114 10.34 -12.21 -2.61
CA HIS A 114 9.40 -11.15 -2.22
C HIS A 114 9.71 -10.46 -0.89
N ARG A 115 10.60 -11.02 -0.06
CA ARG A 115 11.01 -10.49 1.25
C ARG A 115 12.33 -9.70 1.18
N ARG A 116 13.08 -9.80 0.07
CA ARG A 116 14.40 -9.16 -0.09
C ARG A 116 14.28 -7.64 -0.28
N VAL A 117 15.21 -6.91 0.34
CA VAL A 117 15.41 -5.46 0.16
C VAL A 117 16.90 -5.25 -0.18
N PRO A 118 17.24 -4.56 -1.28
CA PRO A 118 18.63 -4.23 -1.65
C PRO A 118 19.37 -3.36 -0.64
#